data_AF-A0AAD9P7A4-F1
#
_entry.id   AF-A0AAD9P7A4-F1
#
_cell.length_a   1.000
_cell.length_b   1.000
_cell.length_c   1.000
_cell.angle_alpha   90.00
_cell.angle_beta   90.00
_cell.angle_gamma   90.00
#
_symmetry.space_group_name_H-M   'P 1'
#
loop_
_entity.id
_entity.type
_entity.pdbx_description
1 polymer ?
#
loop_
_entity_poly.entity_id
_entity_poly.type
_entity_poly.pdbx_seq_one_letter_code
_entity_poly.pdbx_strand_id
1 'polypeptide(L)'
;MAAPMATFWQVVPRLRLSSLNLILTGNNMRKSHYLCRQSFRKLMLATPAAHGMSYSAESPALIPANQMLTFDTHALVRTLENGGMHTDQAEVLVEAFVKIMQSNLDHMNKMVVTKAQQEIGMQQVMSHISAIKKDMIVLEKSEFSTLRHEYEKQEMRLHQLEQRLQDEVSKVKSGMLLDMNLERSRATEAHTISEKAITQLQNKMDIEQSHVDKTISILDKKIEKEVANLLATFERYRNDVIKYAAGAVMTCLTLCLGFFRLWS
;
A
#
# COMPACT_ATOMS: atom_id res chain seq x y z
N MET A 1 -51.66 0.05 33.62
CA MET A 1 -50.69 -1.05 33.60
C MET A 1 -49.98 -1.04 32.25
N ALA A 2 -48.68 -0.77 32.27
CA ALA A 2 -47.87 -0.47 31.11
C ALA A 2 -47.11 -1.71 30.64
N ALA A 3 -47.55 -2.33 29.54
CA ALA A 3 -46.74 -3.25 28.71
C ALA A 3 -47.58 -3.73 27.50
N PRO A 4 -47.51 -3.04 26.35
CA PRO A 4 -47.20 -3.80 25.13
C PRO A 4 -46.27 -3.08 24.12
N MET A 5 -45.79 -1.86 24.43
CA MET A 5 -44.82 -1.15 23.58
C MET A 5 -43.43 -1.81 23.51
N ALA A 6 -43.17 -2.82 24.34
CA ALA A 6 -41.88 -3.50 24.42
C ALA A 6 -41.62 -4.47 23.26
N THR A 7 -42.64 -5.00 22.57
CA THR A 7 -42.47 -6.00 21.51
C THR A 7 -42.22 -5.37 20.13
N PHE A 8 -42.72 -4.17 19.85
CA PHE A 8 -42.45 -3.49 18.58
C PHE A 8 -40.96 -3.08 18.46
N TRP A 9 -40.36 -2.63 19.56
CA TRP A 9 -38.93 -2.37 19.67
C TRP A 9 -38.06 -3.64 19.78
N GLN A 10 -38.65 -4.82 20.00
CA GLN A 10 -37.94 -6.11 19.93
C GLN A 10 -37.87 -6.69 18.51
N VAL A 11 -38.76 -6.26 17.59
CA VAL A 11 -38.77 -6.71 16.19
C VAL A 11 -38.04 -5.76 15.26
N VAL A 12 -37.94 -4.47 15.60
CA VAL A 12 -36.96 -3.57 14.97
C VAL A 12 -35.58 -4.09 15.39
N PRO A 13 -34.73 -4.58 14.46
CA PRO A 13 -33.39 -4.93 14.82
C PRO A 13 -32.77 -3.68 15.43
N ARG A 14 -32.37 -3.74 16.72
CA ARG A 14 -31.32 -2.87 17.23
C ARG A 14 -30.13 -3.12 16.31
N LEU A 15 -30.03 -2.34 15.23
CA LEU A 15 -28.80 -2.09 14.50
C LEU A 15 -27.85 -1.61 15.58
N ARG A 16 -27.09 -2.52 16.19
CA ARG A 16 -26.07 -2.16 17.18
C ARG A 16 -25.23 -1.11 16.48
N LEU A 17 -25.10 0.06 17.10
CA LEU A 17 -24.20 1.13 16.66
C LEU A 17 -22.77 0.63 16.33
N SER A 18 -22.38 -0.54 16.84
CA SER A 18 -21.18 -1.27 16.45
C SER A 18 -21.09 -1.59 14.94
N SER A 19 -22.20 -1.89 14.27
CA SER A 19 -22.26 -2.16 12.81
C SER A 19 -22.08 -0.89 11.98
N LEU A 20 -22.65 0.24 12.45
CA LEU A 20 -22.49 1.57 11.84
C LEU A 20 -21.07 2.10 12.03
N ASN A 21 -20.46 1.89 13.20
CA ASN A 21 -19.05 2.23 13.43
C ASN A 21 -18.08 1.38 12.58
N LEU A 22 -18.43 0.13 12.25
CA LEU A 22 -17.61 -0.70 11.35
C LEU A 22 -17.68 -0.25 9.88
N ILE A 23 -18.80 0.35 9.46
CA ILE A 23 -18.96 0.97 8.13
C ILE A 23 -18.09 2.24 8.03
N LEU A 24 -17.99 3.02 9.12
CA LEU A 24 -17.23 4.28 9.15
C LEU A 24 -15.71 4.11 9.30
N THR A 25 -15.23 2.98 9.82
CA THR A 25 -13.80 2.79 10.16
C THR A 25 -12.96 2.12 9.07
N GLY A 26 -13.48 1.92 7.85
CA GLY A 26 -12.70 1.53 6.66
C GLY A 26 -12.03 0.14 6.71
N ASN A 27 -12.00 -0.53 7.86
CA ASN A 27 -11.38 -1.82 8.02
C ASN A 27 -12.32 -2.92 7.54
N ASN A 28 -12.13 -3.26 6.26
CA ASN A 28 -12.65 -4.45 5.58
C ASN A 28 -14.10 -4.28 5.06
N MET A 29 -14.21 -3.58 3.93
CA MET A 29 -15.42 -3.45 3.09
C MET A 29 -16.19 -4.78 2.91
N ARG A 30 -15.49 -5.93 2.80
CA ARG A 30 -16.14 -7.26 2.68
C ARG A 30 -16.95 -7.63 3.93
N LYS A 31 -16.44 -7.35 5.14
CA LYS A 31 -17.14 -7.63 6.41
C LYS A 31 -18.32 -6.68 6.62
N SER A 32 -18.13 -5.40 6.30
CA SER A 32 -19.16 -4.38 6.37
C SER A 32 -20.38 -4.71 5.49
N HIS A 33 -20.13 -5.12 4.23
CA HIS A 33 -21.18 -5.54 3.30
C HIS A 33 -21.90 -6.84 3.71
N TYR A 34 -21.17 -7.84 4.22
CA TYR A 34 -21.78 -9.08 4.70
C TYR A 34 -22.77 -8.83 5.85
N LEU A 35 -22.39 -7.97 6.81
CA LEU A 35 -23.22 -7.59 7.94
C LEU A 35 -24.43 -6.75 7.52
N CYS A 36 -24.26 -5.83 6.57
CA CYS A 36 -25.36 -5.07 5.98
C CYS A 36 -26.38 -6.00 5.31
N ARG A 37 -25.90 -6.95 4.48
CA ARG A 37 -26.75 -7.94 3.79
C ARG A 37 -27.46 -8.88 4.76
N GLN A 38 -26.79 -9.34 5.81
CA GLN A 38 -27.41 -10.19 6.84
C GLN A 38 -28.51 -9.44 7.61
N SER A 39 -28.31 -8.15 7.87
CA SER A 39 -29.29 -7.28 8.53
C SER A 39 -30.50 -7.02 7.61
N PHE A 40 -30.26 -6.76 6.33
CA PHE A 40 -31.29 -6.61 5.29
C PHE A 40 -32.12 -7.88 5.09
N ARG A 41 -31.46 -9.05 5.00
CA ARG A 41 -32.15 -10.32 4.81
C ARG A 41 -33.06 -10.65 6.00
N LYS A 42 -32.65 -10.30 7.22
CA LYS A 42 -33.49 -10.40 8.42
C LYS A 42 -34.69 -9.44 8.35
N LEU A 43 -34.51 -8.20 7.92
CA LEU A 43 -35.61 -7.24 7.75
C LEU A 43 -36.61 -7.70 6.69
N MET A 44 -36.12 -8.30 5.60
CA MET A 44 -36.95 -8.85 4.53
C MET A 44 -37.76 -10.07 4.95
N LEU A 45 -37.15 -10.99 5.72
CA LEU A 45 -37.81 -12.20 6.22
C LEU A 45 -38.80 -11.91 7.35
N ALA A 46 -38.60 -10.81 8.08
CA ALA A 46 -39.52 -10.37 9.14
C ALA A 46 -40.81 -9.71 8.62
N THR A 47 -40.92 -9.44 7.30
CA THR A 47 -42.19 -9.04 6.69
C THR A 47 -42.88 -10.27 6.09
N PRO A 48 -44.01 -10.73 6.65
CA PRO A 48 -44.76 -11.83 6.05
C PRO A 48 -45.14 -11.46 4.63
N ALA A 49 -44.97 -12.41 3.71
CA ALA A 49 -45.45 -12.28 2.35
C ALA A 49 -46.93 -11.88 2.37
N ALA A 50 -47.33 -11.05 1.41
CA ALA A 50 -48.62 -10.36 1.30
C ALA A 50 -49.86 -11.26 1.14
N HIS A 51 -49.88 -12.45 1.74
CA HIS A 51 -51.05 -13.31 1.82
C HIS A 51 -51.44 -13.47 3.29
N GLY A 52 -52.42 -12.67 3.70
CA GLY A 52 -53.22 -12.92 4.90
C GLY A 52 -52.50 -12.75 6.24
N MET A 53 -51.92 -11.58 6.51
CA MET A 53 -51.78 -11.16 7.91
C MET A 53 -53.17 -10.81 8.45
N SER A 54 -53.88 -11.82 8.93
CA SER A 54 -54.93 -11.64 9.93
C SER A 54 -54.25 -11.06 11.16
N TYR A 55 -54.20 -9.72 11.25
CA TYR A 55 -53.93 -9.04 12.51
C TYR A 55 -54.95 -9.60 13.51
N SER A 56 -54.48 -10.37 14.50
CA SER A 56 -55.30 -10.74 15.64
C SER A 56 -55.70 -9.43 16.30
N ALA A 57 -56.92 -9.01 16.02
CA ALA A 57 -57.47 -7.74 16.44
C ALA A 57 -57.80 -7.84 17.93
N GLU A 58 -56.78 -7.82 18.78
CA GLU A 58 -56.98 -7.35 20.14
C GLU A 58 -57.17 -5.84 20.05
N SER A 59 -58.38 -5.47 19.61
CA SER A 59 -58.80 -4.09 19.41
C SER A 59 -58.75 -3.41 20.78
N PRO A 60 -57.98 -2.32 20.98
CA PRO A 60 -58.26 -1.44 22.09
C PRO A 60 -59.71 -0.99 21.90
N ALA A 61 -60.58 -1.25 22.89
CA ALA A 61 -62.03 -1.15 22.80
C ALA A 61 -62.52 0.00 21.90
N LEU A 62 -62.69 -0.30 20.61
CA LEU A 62 -63.18 0.64 19.61
C LEU A 62 -64.69 0.57 19.71
N ILE A 63 -65.29 1.59 20.30
CA ILE A 63 -66.74 1.74 20.36
C ILE A 63 -67.23 1.69 18.92
N PRO A 64 -68.04 0.69 18.53
CA PRO A 64 -68.54 0.60 17.17
C PRO A 64 -69.35 1.87 16.90
N ALA A 65 -68.94 2.64 15.90
CA ALA A 65 -69.54 3.92 15.49
C ALA A 65 -71.02 3.83 15.09
N ASN A 66 -71.61 2.63 15.15
CA ASN A 66 -73.00 2.37 14.79
C ASN A 66 -73.80 1.69 15.91
N GLN A 67 -73.32 1.72 17.16
CA GLN A 67 -74.24 1.51 18.27
C GLN A 67 -75.01 2.81 18.43
N MET A 68 -76.06 2.98 17.60
CA MET A 68 -77.17 3.87 17.93
C MET A 68 -77.56 3.49 19.35
N LEU A 69 -77.11 4.26 20.34
CA LEU A 69 -77.70 4.21 21.66
C LEU A 69 -79.14 4.65 21.44
N THR A 70 -80.02 3.67 21.25
CA THR A 70 -81.46 3.86 21.19
C THR A 70 -81.86 4.31 22.59
N PHE A 71 -81.80 5.61 22.80
CA PHE A 71 -82.14 6.22 24.06
C PHE A 71 -83.66 6.30 24.13
N ASP A 72 -84.27 5.41 24.90
CA ASP A 72 -85.71 5.41 25.10
C ASP A 72 -86.11 6.53 26.07
N THR A 73 -86.39 7.70 25.49
CA THR A 73 -86.86 8.89 26.18
C THR A 73 -88.14 8.61 26.99
N HIS A 74 -89.05 7.81 26.45
CA HIS A 74 -90.35 7.55 27.08
C HIS A 74 -90.23 6.63 28.30
N ALA A 75 -89.40 5.58 28.24
CA ALA A 75 -89.14 4.72 29.40
C ALA A 75 -88.49 5.50 30.56
N LEU A 76 -87.62 6.47 30.26
CA LEU A 76 -86.98 7.28 31.29
C LEU A 76 -87.96 8.25 31.95
N VAL A 77 -88.84 8.90 31.17
CA VAL A 77 -89.92 9.75 31.71
C VAL A 77 -90.83 8.95 32.64
N ARG A 78 -91.28 7.75 32.24
CA ARG A 78 -92.09 6.86 33.10
C ARG A 78 -91.39 6.45 34.39
N THR A 79 -90.08 6.26 34.34
CA THR A 79 -89.30 5.91 35.53
C THR A 79 -89.23 7.09 36.52
N LEU A 80 -89.12 8.31 36.01
CA LEU A 80 -89.10 9.54 36.83
C LEU A 80 -90.49 9.86 37.42
N GLU A 81 -91.56 9.65 36.64
CA GLU A 81 -92.95 9.75 37.11
C GLU A 81 -93.23 8.79 38.28
N ASN A 82 -92.82 7.52 38.15
CA ASN A 82 -92.95 6.52 39.21
C ASN A 82 -92.13 6.86 40.47
N GLY A 83 -91.10 7.69 40.33
CA GLY A 83 -90.28 8.25 41.42
C GLY A 83 -90.89 9.47 42.11
N GLY A 84 -92.08 9.92 41.70
CA GLY A 84 -92.79 11.05 42.29
C GLY A 84 -92.56 12.41 41.63
N MET A 85 -91.95 12.45 40.43
CA MET A 85 -91.81 13.68 39.65
C MET A 85 -93.06 13.97 38.83
N HIS A 86 -93.41 15.25 38.68
CA HIS A 86 -94.47 15.66 37.75
C HIS A 86 -94.03 15.43 36.30
N THR A 87 -94.96 15.04 35.42
CA THR A 87 -94.74 14.78 33.98
C THR A 87 -93.88 15.86 33.33
N ASP A 88 -94.27 17.13 33.48
CA ASP A 88 -93.57 18.26 32.85
C ASP A 88 -92.11 18.40 33.33
N GLN A 89 -91.84 18.06 34.60
CA GLN A 89 -90.49 18.13 35.15
C GLN A 89 -89.63 16.95 34.67
N ALA A 90 -90.23 15.76 34.54
CA ALA A 90 -89.58 14.58 34.00
C ALA A 90 -89.21 14.77 32.53
N GLU A 91 -90.11 15.34 31.71
CA GLU A 91 -89.84 15.62 30.30
C GLU A 91 -88.69 16.62 30.10
N VAL A 92 -88.68 17.74 30.83
CA VAL A 92 -87.61 18.76 30.74
C VAL A 92 -86.25 18.19 31.16
N LEU A 93 -86.21 17.37 32.21
CA LEU A 93 -84.97 16.75 32.68
C LEU A 93 -84.43 15.75 31.66
N VAL A 94 -85.30 14.93 31.07
CA VAL A 94 -84.92 13.98 30.03
C VAL A 94 -84.46 14.70 28.76
N GLU A 95 -85.11 15.81 28.37
CA GLU A 95 -84.68 16.63 27.23
C GLU A 95 -83.27 17.20 27.44
N ALA A 96 -82.96 17.73 28.63
CA ALA A 96 -81.63 18.21 28.97
C ALA A 96 -80.59 17.08 28.93
N PHE A 97 -80.95 15.89 29.41
CA PHE A 97 -80.08 14.72 29.38
C PHE A 97 -79.79 14.27 27.94
N VAL A 98 -80.80 14.23 27.06
CA VAL A 98 -80.62 13.93 25.63
C VAL A 98 -79.67 14.92 24.98
N LYS A 99 -79.80 16.22 25.25
CA LYS A 99 -78.88 17.25 24.73
C LYS A 99 -77.43 17.03 25.17
N ILE A 100 -77.20 16.73 26.46
CA ILE A 100 -75.86 16.44 26.99
C ILE A 100 -75.30 15.16 26.36
N MET A 101 -76.11 14.09 26.27
CA MET A 101 -75.71 12.83 25.65
C MET A 101 -75.35 13.00 24.18
N GLN A 102 -76.13 13.77 23.44
CA GLN A 102 -75.88 14.05 22.03
C GLN A 102 -74.58 14.86 21.85
N SER A 103 -74.38 15.90 22.67
CA SER A 103 -73.11 16.65 22.69
C SER A 103 -71.90 15.77 23.05
N ASN A 104 -72.06 14.84 23.99
CA ASN A 104 -70.99 13.92 24.38
C ASN A 104 -70.69 12.89 23.28
N LEU A 105 -71.72 12.38 22.60
CA LEU A 105 -71.55 11.48 21.45
C LEU A 105 -70.85 12.20 20.29
N ASP A 106 -71.20 13.46 20.00
CA ASP A 106 -70.53 14.26 18.97
C ASP A 106 -69.05 14.53 19.32
N HIS A 107 -68.75 14.79 20.60
CA HIS A 107 -67.37 14.97 21.06
C HIS A 107 -66.59 13.65 20.98
N MET A 108 -67.19 12.53 21.36
CA MET A 108 -66.56 11.21 21.30
C MET A 108 -66.31 10.76 19.86
N ASN A 109 -67.24 11.01 18.94
CA ASN A 109 -67.07 10.73 17.51
C ASN A 109 -65.90 11.51 16.88
N LYS A 110 -65.55 12.69 17.42
CA LYS A 110 -64.38 13.46 16.99
C LYS A 110 -63.06 12.95 17.58
N MET A 111 -63.09 12.35 18.77
CA MET A 111 -61.89 11.84 19.44
C MET A 111 -61.56 10.39 19.07
N VAL A 112 -62.56 9.58 18.74
CA VAL A 112 -62.39 8.16 18.43
C VAL A 112 -62.16 7.99 16.93
N VAL A 113 -61.19 7.14 16.59
CA VAL A 113 -60.92 6.76 15.21
C VAL A 113 -61.87 5.63 14.80
N THR A 114 -62.55 5.76 13.67
CA THR A 114 -63.41 4.69 13.15
C THR A 114 -62.56 3.52 12.64
N LYS A 115 -63.09 2.30 12.68
CA LYS A 115 -62.40 1.12 12.11
C LYS A 115 -62.00 1.32 10.65
N ALA A 116 -62.88 1.95 9.85
CA ALA A 116 -62.59 2.29 8.47
C ALA A 116 -61.38 3.23 8.34
N GLN A 117 -61.30 4.27 9.18
CA GLN A 117 -60.17 5.20 9.17
C GLN A 117 -58.86 4.53 9.62
N GLN A 118 -58.93 3.63 10.61
CA GLN A 118 -57.79 2.83 11.03
C GLN A 118 -57.30 1.90 9.90
N GLU A 119 -58.21 1.27 9.17
CA GLU A 119 -57.88 0.39 8.04
C GLU A 119 -57.20 1.17 6.91
N ILE A 120 -57.71 2.35 6.56
CA ILE A 120 -57.08 3.25 5.57
C ILE A 120 -55.66 3.63 6.01
N GLY A 121 -55.48 4.05 7.27
CA GLY A 121 -54.16 4.38 7.81
C GLY A 121 -53.20 3.19 7.78
N MET A 122 -53.68 1.99 8.08
CA MET A 122 -52.89 0.77 8.00
C MET A 122 -52.50 0.42 6.57
N GLN A 123 -53.42 0.55 5.60
CA GLN A 123 -53.12 0.34 4.18
C GLN A 123 -52.06 1.33 3.67
N GLN A 124 -52.12 2.60 4.09
CA GLN A 124 -51.10 3.61 3.76
C GLN A 124 -49.73 3.21 4.32
N VAL A 125 -49.64 2.83 5.59
CA VAL A 125 -48.38 2.35 6.20
C VAL A 125 -47.82 1.14 5.44
N MET A 126 -48.67 0.16 5.10
CA MET A 126 -48.27 -1.02 4.33
C MET A 126 -47.79 -0.68 2.92
N SER A 127 -48.40 0.33 2.28
CA SER A 127 -47.95 0.82 0.97
C SER A 127 -46.55 1.45 1.05
N HIS A 128 -46.27 2.25 2.07
CA HIS A 128 -44.96 2.86 2.29
C HIS A 128 -43.89 1.82 2.60
N ILE A 129 -44.21 0.81 3.42
CA ILE A 129 -43.30 -0.32 3.68
C ILE A 129 -42.99 -1.07 2.38
N SER A 130 -43.99 -1.29 1.53
CA SER A 130 -43.81 -1.96 0.24
C SER A 130 -42.95 -1.16 -0.74
N ALA A 131 -43.09 0.17 -0.75
CA ALA A 131 -42.24 1.06 -1.55
C ALA A 131 -40.78 1.01 -1.08
N ILE A 132 -40.54 1.18 0.23
CA ILE A 132 -39.20 1.07 0.83
C ILE A 132 -38.58 -0.29 0.51
N LYS A 133 -39.36 -1.38 0.61
CA LYS A 133 -38.91 -2.73 0.26
C LYS A 133 -38.47 -2.86 -1.20
N LYS A 134 -39.16 -2.19 -2.14
CA LYS A 134 -38.79 -2.18 -3.55
C LYS A 134 -37.46 -1.45 -3.76
N ASP A 135 -37.33 -0.25 -3.22
CA ASP A 135 -36.10 0.57 -3.34
C ASP A 135 -34.91 -0.18 -2.75
N MET A 136 -35.13 -0.86 -1.62
CA MET A 136 -34.18 -1.70 -0.95
C MET A 136 -33.65 -2.85 -1.83
N ILE A 137 -34.53 -3.55 -2.57
CA ILE A 137 -34.14 -4.61 -3.51
C ILE A 137 -33.36 -4.02 -4.69
N VAL A 138 -33.81 -2.88 -5.22
CA VAL A 138 -33.14 -2.21 -6.35
C VAL A 138 -31.72 -1.82 -5.97
N LEU A 139 -31.53 -1.26 -4.77
CA LEU A 139 -30.23 -0.92 -4.23
C LEU A 139 -29.31 -2.16 -4.13
N GLU A 140 -29.80 -3.26 -3.55
CA GLU A 140 -29.05 -4.53 -3.41
C GLU A 140 -28.67 -5.13 -4.77
N LYS A 141 -29.58 -5.09 -5.74
CA LYS A 141 -29.35 -5.74 -7.05
C LYS A 141 -28.53 -4.89 -8.01
N SER A 142 -28.75 -3.58 -8.07
CA SER A 142 -28.13 -2.70 -9.07
C SER A 142 -26.82 -2.11 -8.57
N GLU A 143 -26.88 -1.29 -7.51
CA GLU A 143 -25.76 -0.46 -7.10
C GLU A 143 -24.69 -1.29 -6.39
N PHE A 144 -25.10 -2.16 -5.47
CA PHE A 144 -24.16 -3.04 -4.78
C PHE A 144 -23.49 -4.05 -5.72
N SER A 145 -24.20 -4.57 -6.73
CA SER A 145 -23.59 -5.48 -7.72
C SER A 145 -22.60 -4.74 -8.63
N THR A 146 -22.92 -3.52 -9.03
CA THR A 146 -22.03 -2.70 -9.85
C THR A 146 -20.76 -2.37 -9.07
N LEU A 147 -20.91 -1.89 -7.83
CA LEU A 147 -19.78 -1.55 -6.97
C LEU A 147 -18.87 -2.76 -6.71
N ARG A 148 -19.45 -3.95 -6.52
CA ARG A 148 -18.68 -5.20 -6.36
C ARG A 148 -17.88 -5.52 -7.63
N HIS A 149 -18.51 -5.42 -8.80
CA HIS A 149 -17.83 -5.66 -10.06
C HIS A 149 -16.68 -4.67 -10.27
N GLU A 150 -16.89 -3.39 -9.93
CA GLU A 150 -15.82 -2.38 -10.01
C GLU A 150 -14.69 -2.65 -9.04
N TYR A 151 -14.99 -3.06 -7.80
CA TYR A 151 -13.98 -3.44 -6.82
C TYR A 151 -13.15 -4.64 -7.30
N GLU A 152 -13.80 -5.74 -7.74
CA GLU A 152 -13.10 -6.93 -8.26
C GLU A 152 -12.26 -6.58 -9.50
N LYS A 153 -12.76 -5.70 -10.37
CA LYS A 153 -12.03 -5.19 -11.54
C LYS A 153 -10.81 -4.35 -11.14
N GLN A 154 -10.93 -3.50 -10.13
CA GLN A 154 -9.81 -2.72 -9.60
C GLN A 154 -8.76 -3.62 -8.95
N GLU A 155 -9.18 -4.60 -8.16
CA GLU A 155 -8.30 -5.60 -7.53
C GLU A 155 -7.52 -6.39 -8.60
N MET A 156 -8.18 -6.84 -9.67
CA MET A 156 -7.50 -7.48 -10.80
C MET A 156 -6.49 -6.55 -11.50
N ARG A 157 -6.85 -5.28 -11.73
CA ARG A 157 -5.93 -4.30 -12.35
C ARG A 157 -4.71 -4.04 -11.48
N LEU A 158 -4.89 -3.98 -10.16
CA LEU A 158 -3.78 -3.82 -9.21
C LEU A 158 -2.83 -5.01 -9.29
N HIS A 159 -3.35 -6.24 -9.25
CA HIS A 159 -2.51 -7.44 -9.40
C HIS A 159 -1.78 -7.50 -10.74
N GLN A 160 -2.44 -7.14 -11.84
CA GLN A 160 -1.79 -7.06 -13.15
C GLN A 160 -0.67 -6.01 -13.19
N LEU A 161 -0.88 -4.86 -12.55
CA LEU A 161 0.13 -3.81 -12.49
C LEU A 161 1.33 -4.23 -11.63
N GLU A 162 1.07 -4.88 -10.49
CA GLU A 162 2.10 -5.43 -9.62
C GLU A 162 2.96 -6.45 -10.37
N GLN A 163 2.34 -7.39 -11.08
CA GLN A 163 3.05 -8.38 -11.88
C GLN A 163 3.90 -7.72 -12.99
N ARG A 164 3.32 -6.79 -13.74
CA ARG A 164 4.07 -6.05 -14.78
C ARG A 164 5.25 -5.28 -14.22
N LEU A 165 5.09 -4.67 -13.05
CA LEU A 165 6.18 -3.95 -12.39
C LEU A 165 7.30 -4.91 -11.98
N GLN A 166 6.96 -6.07 -11.41
CA GLN A 166 7.95 -7.10 -11.07
C GLN A 166 8.70 -7.62 -12.30
N ASP A 167 8.01 -7.81 -13.41
CA ASP A 167 8.61 -8.25 -14.68
C ASP A 167 9.57 -7.18 -15.23
N GLU A 168 9.15 -5.91 -15.28
CA GLU A 168 10.00 -4.81 -15.75
C GLU A 168 11.22 -4.58 -14.84
N VAL A 169 11.06 -4.65 -13.52
CA VAL A 169 12.18 -4.58 -12.58
C VAL A 169 13.16 -5.73 -12.81
N SER A 170 12.66 -6.95 -13.02
CA SER A 170 13.50 -8.12 -13.30
C SER A 170 14.24 -7.99 -14.62
N LYS A 171 13.57 -7.46 -15.66
CA LYS A 171 14.15 -7.20 -16.97
C LYS A 171 15.25 -6.14 -16.92
N VAL A 172 14.99 -5.01 -16.25
CA VAL A 172 15.99 -3.94 -16.05
C VAL A 172 17.18 -4.48 -15.26
N LYS A 173 16.95 -5.24 -14.19
CA LYS A 173 18.01 -5.84 -13.39
C LYS A 173 18.88 -6.79 -14.22
N SER A 174 18.28 -7.69 -15.00
CA SER A 174 19.02 -8.61 -15.86
C SER A 174 19.80 -7.87 -16.96
N GLY A 175 19.22 -6.82 -17.54
CA GLY A 175 19.90 -5.94 -18.50
C GLY A 175 21.13 -5.27 -17.88
N MET A 176 20.97 -4.64 -16.71
CA MET A 176 22.07 -4.00 -16.00
C MET A 176 23.19 -4.98 -15.63
N LEU A 177 22.85 -6.20 -15.19
CA LEU A 177 23.85 -7.23 -14.89
C LEU A 177 24.61 -7.66 -16.15
N LEU A 178 23.92 -7.80 -17.28
CA LEU A 178 24.57 -8.10 -18.55
C LEU A 178 25.51 -6.97 -18.97
N ASP A 179 25.06 -5.72 -18.91
CA ASP A 179 25.88 -4.55 -19.25
C ASP A 179 27.13 -4.45 -18.37
N MET A 180 26.97 -4.64 -17.05
CA MET A 180 28.11 -4.68 -16.12
C MET A 180 29.08 -5.81 -16.45
N ASN A 181 28.58 -6.99 -16.80
CA ASN A 181 29.43 -8.12 -17.16
C ASN A 181 30.20 -7.88 -18.46
N LEU A 182 29.54 -7.30 -19.47
CA LEU A 182 30.19 -6.93 -20.73
C LEU A 182 31.26 -5.86 -20.51
N GLU A 183 30.95 -4.83 -19.73
CA GLU A 183 31.91 -3.76 -19.45
C GLU A 183 33.08 -4.24 -18.60
N ARG A 184 32.82 -5.12 -17.62
CA ARG A 184 33.88 -5.80 -16.87
C ARG A 184 34.78 -6.61 -17.79
N SER A 185 34.21 -7.36 -18.74
CA SER A 185 34.98 -8.13 -19.72
C SER A 185 35.87 -7.22 -20.58
N ARG A 186 35.33 -6.10 -21.09
CA ARG A 186 36.11 -5.12 -21.87
C ARG A 186 37.24 -4.50 -21.05
N ALA A 187 36.96 -4.10 -19.82
CA ALA A 187 37.96 -3.54 -18.91
C ALA A 187 39.07 -4.55 -18.62
N THR A 188 38.73 -5.81 -18.37
CA THR A 188 39.73 -6.87 -18.16
C THR A 188 40.56 -7.14 -19.42
N GLU A 189 39.94 -7.17 -20.60
CA GLU A 189 40.67 -7.37 -21.86
C GLU A 189 41.65 -6.22 -22.11
N ALA A 190 41.21 -4.97 -21.99
CA ALA A 190 42.07 -3.79 -22.10
C ALA A 190 43.24 -3.83 -21.10
N HIS A 191 42.98 -4.24 -19.86
CA HIS A 191 44.02 -4.42 -18.84
C HIS A 191 45.05 -5.48 -19.27
N THR A 192 44.59 -6.65 -19.72
CA THR A 192 45.51 -7.73 -20.16
C THR A 192 46.34 -7.33 -21.38
N ILE A 193 45.79 -6.52 -22.29
CA ILE A 193 46.53 -5.98 -23.44
C ILE A 193 47.62 -5.02 -22.94
N SER A 194 47.28 -4.12 -22.00
CA SER A 194 48.25 -3.20 -21.41
C SER A 194 49.35 -3.93 -20.66
N GLU A 195 49.02 -4.95 -19.86
CA GLU A 195 50.02 -5.77 -19.16
C GLU A 195 50.97 -6.45 -20.16
N LYS A 196 50.45 -7.05 -21.22
CA LYS A 196 51.27 -7.64 -22.29
C LYS A 196 52.21 -6.62 -22.92
N ALA A 197 51.73 -5.40 -23.21
CA ALA A 197 52.55 -4.34 -23.77
C ALA A 197 53.66 -3.90 -22.79
N ILE A 198 53.34 -3.77 -21.50
CA ILE A 198 54.31 -3.46 -20.45
C ILE A 198 55.38 -4.55 -20.37
N THR A 199 54.97 -5.83 -20.30
CA THR A 199 55.93 -6.95 -20.26
C THR A 199 56.80 -7.01 -21.51
N GLN A 200 56.24 -6.75 -22.70
CA GLN A 200 57.03 -6.68 -23.93
C GLN A 200 58.05 -5.54 -23.91
N LEU A 201 57.69 -4.37 -23.38
CA LEU A 201 58.61 -3.24 -23.22
C LEU A 201 59.69 -3.53 -22.19
N GLN A 202 59.35 -4.17 -21.07
CA GLN A 202 60.31 -4.63 -20.07
C GLN A 202 61.32 -5.60 -20.68
N ASN A 203 60.86 -6.61 -21.42
CA ASN A 203 61.75 -7.55 -22.11
C ASN A 203 62.69 -6.85 -23.10
N LYS A 204 62.20 -5.85 -23.87
CA LYS A 204 63.05 -5.07 -24.77
C LYS A 204 64.09 -4.26 -24.00
N MET A 205 63.68 -3.61 -22.90
CA MET A 205 64.58 -2.85 -22.04
C MET A 205 65.68 -3.74 -21.45
N ASP A 206 65.35 -4.96 -21.01
CA ASP A 206 66.33 -5.91 -20.47
C ASP A 206 67.35 -6.36 -21.53
N ILE A 207 66.89 -6.57 -22.78
CA ILE A 207 67.78 -6.90 -23.90
C ILE A 207 68.75 -5.75 -24.18
N GLU A 208 68.24 -4.52 -24.26
CA GLU A 208 69.07 -3.33 -24.47
C GLU A 208 70.03 -3.10 -23.30
N GLN A 209 69.59 -3.30 -22.06
CA GLN A 209 70.45 -3.22 -20.88
C GLN A 209 71.59 -4.24 -20.96
N SER A 210 71.31 -5.50 -21.33
CA SER A 210 72.35 -6.51 -21.54
C SER A 210 73.33 -6.12 -22.65
N HIS A 211 72.85 -5.48 -23.72
CA HIS A 211 73.71 -4.99 -24.80
C HIS A 211 74.62 -3.85 -24.33
N VAL A 212 74.09 -2.90 -23.55
CA VAL A 212 74.86 -1.82 -22.93
C VAL A 212 75.91 -2.40 -21.98
N ASP A 213 75.56 -3.33 -21.10
CA ASP A 213 76.48 -3.97 -20.15
C ASP A 213 77.63 -4.70 -20.86
N LYS A 214 77.34 -5.42 -21.95
CA LYS A 214 78.37 -6.05 -22.81
C LYS A 214 79.31 -5.01 -23.42
N THR A 215 78.76 -3.90 -23.93
CA THR A 215 79.55 -2.82 -24.53
C THR A 215 80.46 -2.18 -23.48
N ILE A 216 79.95 -1.92 -22.29
CA ILE A 216 80.74 -1.42 -21.15
C ILE A 216 81.88 -2.39 -20.84
N SER A 217 81.61 -3.69 -20.70
CA SER A 217 82.65 -4.69 -20.41
C SER A 217 83.73 -4.78 -21.51
N ILE A 218 83.35 -4.64 -22.78
CA ILE A 218 84.32 -4.60 -23.90
C ILE A 218 85.21 -3.37 -23.80
N LEU A 219 84.62 -2.19 -23.53
CA LEU A 219 85.36 -0.94 -23.39
C LEU A 219 86.31 -0.99 -22.19
N ASP A 220 85.86 -1.53 -21.07
CA ASP A 220 86.67 -1.69 -19.85
C ASP A 220 87.92 -2.54 -20.13
N LYS A 221 87.76 -3.72 -20.75
CA LYS A 221 88.88 -4.57 -21.18
C LYS A 221 89.83 -3.87 -22.16
N LYS A 222 89.30 -3.02 -23.03
CA LYS A 222 90.12 -2.25 -23.99
C LYS A 222 90.95 -1.19 -23.26
N ILE A 223 90.34 -0.47 -22.31
CA ILE A 223 91.03 0.49 -21.46
C ILE A 223 92.15 -0.21 -20.68
N GLU A 224 91.87 -1.35 -20.04
CA GLU A 224 92.89 -2.13 -19.32
C GLU A 224 94.07 -2.51 -20.23
N LYS A 225 93.79 -2.97 -21.45
CA LYS A 225 94.83 -3.31 -22.42
C LYS A 225 95.65 -2.09 -22.84
N GLU A 226 95.02 -0.95 -23.12
CA GLU A 226 95.71 0.28 -23.49
C GLU A 226 96.58 0.79 -22.33
N VAL A 227 96.09 0.72 -21.09
CA VAL A 227 96.84 1.07 -19.88
C VAL A 227 98.07 0.16 -19.71
N ALA A 228 97.91 -1.16 -19.83
CA ALA A 228 99.02 -2.11 -19.74
C ALA A 228 100.06 -1.89 -20.86
N ASN A 229 99.59 -1.63 -22.08
CA ASN A 229 100.47 -1.33 -23.21
C ASN A 229 101.26 -0.03 -22.98
N LEU A 230 100.60 1.05 -22.54
CA LEU A 230 101.25 2.31 -22.20
C LEU A 230 102.30 2.12 -21.10
N LEU A 231 101.96 1.40 -20.03
CA LEU A 231 102.89 1.10 -18.94
C LEU A 231 104.13 0.33 -19.44
N ALA A 232 103.93 -0.68 -20.28
CA ALA A 232 105.04 -1.43 -20.88
C ALA A 232 105.93 -0.56 -21.77
N THR A 233 105.34 0.34 -22.58
CA THR A 233 106.13 1.29 -23.37
C THR A 233 106.91 2.26 -22.49
N PHE A 234 106.31 2.76 -21.41
CA PHE A 234 106.99 3.62 -20.44
C PHE A 234 108.16 2.90 -19.77
N GLU A 235 107.98 1.65 -19.35
CA GLU A 235 109.05 0.86 -18.74
C GLU A 235 110.20 0.57 -19.73
N ARG A 236 109.89 0.34 -21.01
CA ARG A 236 110.90 0.26 -22.07
C ARG A 236 111.70 1.55 -22.20
N TYR A 237 111.02 2.71 -22.29
CA TYR A 237 111.69 4.01 -22.34
C TYR A 237 112.58 4.24 -21.12
N ARG A 238 112.12 3.90 -19.91
CA ARG A 238 112.93 3.97 -18.68
C ARG A 238 114.18 3.10 -18.78
N ASN A 239 114.04 1.85 -19.22
CA ASN A 239 115.16 0.93 -19.35
C ASN A 239 116.17 1.39 -20.41
N ASP A 240 115.70 1.96 -21.52
CA ASP A 240 116.58 2.52 -22.55
C ASP A 240 117.35 3.73 -22.01
N VAL A 241 116.70 4.64 -21.28
CA VAL A 241 117.39 5.76 -20.61
C VAL A 241 118.45 5.27 -19.63
N ILE A 242 118.16 4.24 -18.82
CA ILE A 242 119.14 3.64 -17.89
C ILE A 242 120.34 3.07 -18.67
N LYS A 243 120.11 2.35 -19.78
CA LYS A 243 121.18 1.82 -20.63
C LYS A 243 122.04 2.92 -21.25
N TYR A 244 121.42 3.96 -21.82
CA TYR A 244 122.14 5.09 -22.40
C TYR A 244 122.95 5.86 -21.34
N ALA A 245 122.39 6.07 -20.15
CA ALA A 245 123.09 6.69 -19.03
C ALA A 245 124.30 5.85 -18.58
N ALA A 246 124.14 4.53 -18.43
CA ALA A 246 125.24 3.64 -18.10
C ALA A 246 126.34 3.65 -19.17
N GLY A 247 125.97 3.62 -20.46
CA GLY A 247 126.91 3.74 -21.57
C GLY A 247 127.67 5.07 -21.56
N ALA A 248 126.99 6.20 -21.29
CA ALA A 248 127.62 7.51 -21.18
C ALA A 248 128.63 7.57 -20.01
N VAL A 249 128.28 7.04 -18.84
CA VAL A 249 129.20 6.98 -17.70
C VAL A 249 130.40 6.08 -18.01
N MET A 250 130.19 4.91 -18.63
CA MET A 250 131.28 4.00 -19.00
C MET A 250 132.22 4.62 -20.06
N THR A 251 131.68 5.31 -21.06
CA THR A 251 132.52 6.02 -22.07
C THR A 251 133.29 7.17 -21.44
N CYS A 252 132.67 7.96 -20.55
CA CYS A 252 133.36 9.01 -19.79
C CYS A 252 134.49 8.44 -18.92
N LEU A 253 134.23 7.34 -18.21
CA LEU A 253 135.23 6.64 -17.40
C LEU A 253 136.38 6.07 -18.25
N THR A 254 136.06 5.52 -19.42
CA THR A 254 137.07 5.05 -20.40
C THR A 254 137.95 6.19 -20.90
N LEU A 255 137.37 7.35 -21.21
CA LEU A 255 138.12 8.54 -21.62
C LEU A 255 139.03 9.04 -20.49
N CYS A 256 138.51 9.17 -19.25
CA CYS A 256 139.31 9.57 -18.09
C CYS A 256 140.49 8.63 -17.82
N LEU A 257 140.29 7.31 -17.88
CA LEU A 257 141.37 6.33 -17.75
C LEU A 257 142.39 6.43 -18.90
N GLY A 258 141.92 6.70 -20.13
CA GLY A 258 142.79 6.98 -21.27
C GLY A 258 143.67 8.22 -21.07
N PHE A 259 143.11 9.32 -20.55
CA PHE A 259 143.86 10.52 -20.19
C PHE A 259 144.87 10.27 -19.06
N PHE A 260 144.48 9.55 -18.00
CA PHE A 260 145.40 9.18 -16.91
C PHE A 260 146.59 8.36 -17.40
N ARG A 261 146.38 7.48 -18.39
CA ARG A 261 147.44 6.63 -18.97
C ARG A 261 148.41 7.39 -19.88
N LEU A 262 148.02 8.56 -20.39
CA LEU A 262 148.88 9.44 -21.20
C LEU A 262 149.66 10.45 -20.36
N TRP A 263 149.33 10.61 -19.07
CA TRP A 263 149.97 11.55 -18.14
C TRP A 263 150.95 10.88 -17.15
N SER A 264 150.99 9.54 -17.12
CA SER A 264 152.01 8.74 -16.41
C SER A 264 153.03 8.17 -17.38
#